data_AF-A0A967EIM8-F1
#
_entry.id   AF-A0A967EIM8-F1
#
_cell.length_a   1.000
_cell.length_b   1.000
_cell.length_c   1.000
_cell.angle_alpha   90.00
_cell.angle_beta   90.00
_cell.angle_gamma   90.00
#
_symmetry.space_group_name_H-M   'P 1'
#
loop_
_entity.id
_entity.type
_entity.pdbx_description
1 polymer ?
#
loop_
_entity_poly.entity_id
_entity_poly.type
_entity_poly.pdbx_seq_one_letter_code
_entity_poly.pdbx_strand_id
1 'polypeptide(L)'
;MILLCLEDPKSGFLEPSICVKSLGLARNHGIRAAAGRYIATADADDLVCVNYLHALHTRLAQTSEKAIVFPEYYHAFGCDSFVARLYELRDVGIYRLAGGHPYVSRIMARREELLALAYTDCANNPLYAFEDYDLNLRAVAAGFDLIVASNAVVFYRQRPDSIMRTLRGRKLAPNCDFFAPDTFLSLSKEQDRTPAKIATHYDFSHSYTNSSYINSLIYYANRIDPEVQPVWEHEKKFFTMLGMSEDFGRAYGEICRRFGGKRYTDVFLMPFLSMGGAEKYIVNFIRSAMKDPARSCLLVLGQYLEPEKARSPVPKGLDVIDLGALLPPELMSLTSEMTLRVIENLAPDARVFLKFCPYSEQLMTDHGAFLAPHEVVYFYFCSSFHVFEGRMYEDGAELQFMRENRSLIDHVISDHQRNLDELVDRVPSYRGHTTAL
;
A
#
# COMPACT_ATOMS: atom_id res chain seq x y z
N MET A 1 -15.17 2.98 18.80
CA MET A 1 -16.49 3.58 18.50
C MET A 1 -16.23 5.02 18.15
N ILE A 2 -16.53 5.47 16.93
CA ILE A 2 -16.39 6.88 16.54
C ILE A 2 -17.77 7.51 16.70
N LEU A 3 -17.90 8.40 17.67
CA LEU A 3 -19.11 9.17 17.93
C LEU A 3 -18.80 10.61 17.51
N LEU A 4 -19.49 11.11 16.49
CA LEU A 4 -19.46 12.53 16.13
C LEU A 4 -20.68 13.18 16.78
N CYS A 5 -20.45 14.05 17.76
CA CYS A 5 -21.46 14.95 18.28
C CYS A 5 -21.20 16.34 17.67
N LEU A 6 -22.11 16.79 16.82
CA LEU A 6 -22.13 18.18 16.37
C LEU A 6 -23.16 18.91 17.25
N GLU A 7 -22.67 19.73 18.19
CA GLU A 7 -23.52 20.70 18.87
C GLU A 7 -23.64 21.94 17.98
N ASP A 8 -24.87 22.29 17.59
CA ASP A 8 -25.15 23.63 17.06
C ASP A 8 -25.32 24.59 18.25
N PRO A 9 -24.36 25.52 18.47
CA PRO A 9 -24.41 26.45 19.61
C PRO A 9 -25.58 27.44 19.54
N LYS A 10 -26.34 27.51 18.44
CA LYS A 10 -27.50 28.41 18.29
C LYS A 10 -28.86 27.74 18.42
N SER A 11 -28.99 26.44 18.12
CA SER A 11 -30.29 25.77 18.10
C SER A 11 -30.54 24.82 19.26
N GLY A 12 -29.50 24.44 20.03
CA GLY A 12 -29.65 23.48 21.13
C GLY A 12 -30.12 22.09 20.67
N PHE A 13 -30.17 21.84 19.36
CA PHE A 13 -30.44 20.53 18.79
C PHE A 13 -29.11 19.78 18.66
N LEU A 14 -29.01 18.66 19.38
CA LEU A 14 -28.07 17.60 19.05
C LEU A 14 -28.53 17.04 17.70
N GLU A 15 -27.73 17.22 16.64
CA GLU A 15 -27.90 16.38 15.45
C GLU A 15 -27.82 14.91 15.87
N PRO A 16 -28.54 14.00 15.19
CA PRO A 16 -28.57 12.60 15.59
C PRO A 16 -27.14 12.05 15.71
N SER A 17 -26.85 11.42 16.85
CA SER A 17 -25.58 10.77 17.10
C SER A 17 -25.30 9.76 15.98
N ILE A 18 -24.31 10.05 15.13
CA ILE A 18 -23.91 9.09 14.11
C ILE A 18 -23.00 8.05 14.73
N CYS A 19 -23.34 6.78 14.53
CA CYS A 19 -22.48 5.66 14.89
C CYS A 19 -21.96 5.01 13.61
N VAL A 20 -20.86 5.54 13.09
CA VAL A 20 -20.15 4.95 11.96
C VAL A 20 -18.86 4.34 12.49
N LYS A 21 -18.69 3.02 12.34
CA LYS A 21 -17.49 2.29 12.80
C LYS A 21 -16.32 2.48 11.83
N SER A 22 -16.23 3.63 11.17
CA SER A 22 -15.31 3.93 10.09
C SER A 22 -14.85 5.39 10.14
N LEU A 23 -13.54 5.60 10.10
CA LEU A 23 -12.92 6.92 10.10
C LEU A 23 -13.31 7.70 8.83
N GLY A 24 -13.27 7.05 7.66
CA GLY A 24 -13.66 7.66 6.39
C GLY A 24 -15.12 8.11 6.38
N LEU A 25 -16.05 7.25 6.82
CA LEU A 25 -17.47 7.61 6.89
C LEU A 25 -17.75 8.73 7.91
N ALA A 26 -17.03 8.75 9.03
CA ALA A 26 -17.12 9.81 10.02
C ALA A 26 -16.73 11.16 9.40
N ARG A 27 -15.58 11.22 8.71
CA ARG A 27 -15.13 12.44 8.01
C ARG A 27 -16.11 12.86 6.91
N ASN A 28 -16.59 11.93 6.09
CA ASN A 28 -17.60 12.21 5.06
C ASN A 28 -18.88 12.81 5.64
N HIS A 29 -19.32 12.35 6.81
CA HIS A 29 -20.48 12.93 7.47
C HIS A 29 -20.20 14.36 7.95
N GLY A 30 -19.07 14.58 8.63
CA GLY A 30 -18.66 15.92 9.07
C GLY A 30 -18.51 16.92 7.92
N ILE A 31 -17.93 16.51 6.80
CA ILE A 31 -17.79 17.35 5.59
C ILE A 31 -19.16 17.77 5.04
N ARG A 32 -20.14 16.84 5.01
CA ARG A 32 -21.49 17.14 4.54
C ARG A 32 -22.22 18.11 5.47
N ALA A 33 -22.12 17.91 6.78
CA ALA A 33 -22.78 18.74 7.78
C ALA A 33 -22.16 20.15 7.89
N ALA A 34 -20.85 20.28 7.66
CA ALA A 34 -20.18 21.58 7.74
C ALA A 34 -20.72 22.58 6.70
N ALA A 35 -20.89 23.83 7.11
CA ALA A 35 -21.36 24.93 6.24
C ALA A 35 -20.22 25.85 5.73
N GLY A 36 -18.99 25.67 6.24
CA GLY A 36 -17.84 26.47 5.86
C GLY A 36 -17.40 26.23 4.41
N ARG A 37 -16.88 27.27 3.75
CA ARG A 37 -16.29 27.16 2.41
C ARG A 37 -15.03 26.28 2.40
N TYR A 38 -14.28 26.32 3.48
CA TYR A 38 -13.07 25.53 3.70
C TYR A 38 -13.32 24.57 4.85
N ILE A 39 -12.88 23.33 4.70
CA ILE A 39 -12.99 22.30 5.73
C ILE A 39 -11.60 21.97 6.20
N ALA A 40 -11.39 22.00 7.52
CA ALA A 40 -10.24 21.40 8.17
C ALA A 40 -10.68 20.12 8.89
N THR A 41 -9.98 19.01 8.68
CA THR A 41 -10.28 17.75 9.35
C THR A 41 -9.65 17.71 10.74
N ALA A 42 -10.31 17.00 11.67
CA ALA A 42 -9.80 16.84 13.02
C ALA A 42 -10.01 15.45 13.60
N ASP A 43 -8.91 14.89 14.10
CA ASP A 43 -8.90 13.70 14.94
C ASP A 43 -9.00 14.14 16.40
N ALA A 44 -9.81 13.42 17.18
CA ALA A 44 -10.33 13.91 18.47
C ALA A 44 -9.29 13.95 19.60
N ASP A 45 -8.15 13.30 19.44
CA ASP A 45 -7.11 13.16 20.45
C ASP A 45 -5.84 13.97 20.18
N ASP A 46 -5.81 14.68 19.06
CA ASP A 46 -4.72 15.54 18.61
C ASP A 46 -4.95 17.01 18.99
N LEU A 47 -3.86 17.75 19.19
CA LEU A 47 -3.89 19.22 19.26
C LEU A 47 -3.32 19.84 17.97
N VAL A 48 -3.61 21.11 17.75
CA VAL A 48 -3.02 21.91 16.67
C VAL A 48 -2.46 23.21 17.23
N CYS A 49 -1.45 23.77 16.59
CA CYS A 49 -0.89 25.04 17.00
C CYS A 49 -1.89 26.21 16.85
N VAL A 50 -1.66 27.28 17.61
CA VAL A 50 -2.56 28.44 17.69
C VAL A 50 -2.81 29.14 16.35
N ASN A 51 -1.87 29.05 15.41
CA ASN A 51 -1.98 29.63 14.06
C ASN A 51 -2.46 28.62 13.00
N TYR A 52 -2.78 27.37 13.35
CA TYR A 52 -3.04 26.28 12.41
C TYR A 52 -4.06 26.64 11.32
N LEU A 53 -5.28 26.99 11.72
CA LEU A 53 -6.36 27.30 10.77
C LEU A 53 -6.01 28.49 9.87
N HIS A 54 -5.39 29.53 10.44
CA HIS A 54 -4.99 30.72 9.69
C HIS A 54 -3.88 30.41 8.67
N ALA A 55 -2.87 29.63 9.06
CA ALA A 55 -1.76 29.24 8.18
C ALA A 55 -2.25 28.40 7.00
N LEU A 56 -3.07 27.38 7.27
CA LEU A 56 -3.63 26.51 6.23
C LEU A 56 -4.56 27.29 5.30
N HIS A 57 -5.45 28.12 5.85
CA HIS A 57 -6.35 28.95 5.04
C HIS A 57 -5.57 29.94 4.16
N THR A 58 -4.58 30.62 4.73
CA THR A 58 -3.77 31.60 3.98
C THR A 58 -3.04 30.92 2.82
N ARG A 59 -2.48 29.73 3.04
CA ARG A 59 -1.82 28.95 1.99
C ARG A 59 -2.81 28.52 0.90
N LEU A 60 -4.00 28.05 1.29
CA LEU A 60 -5.04 27.61 0.35
C LEU A 60 -5.64 28.79 -0.44
N ALA A 61 -5.81 29.96 0.19
CA ALA A 61 -6.36 31.15 -0.45
C ALA A 61 -5.41 31.76 -1.49
N GLN A 62 -4.12 31.46 -1.42
CA GLN A 62 -3.10 31.88 -2.39
C GLN A 62 -3.08 31.03 -3.66
N THR A 63 -3.82 29.92 -3.71
CA THR A 63 -3.92 29.07 -4.90
C THR A 63 -5.33 29.11 -5.47
N SER A 64 -5.43 29.35 -6.77
CA SER A 64 -6.67 29.24 -7.52
C SER A 64 -6.94 27.79 -7.97
N GLU A 65 -5.88 26.98 -8.08
CA GLU A 65 -5.92 25.56 -8.47
C GLU A 65 -6.48 24.67 -7.35
N LYS A 66 -6.85 23.44 -7.72
CA LYS A 66 -7.26 22.40 -6.76
C LYS A 66 -6.08 22.02 -5.86
N ALA A 67 -6.27 22.09 -4.55
CA ALA A 67 -5.20 21.75 -3.62
C ALA A 67 -5.72 21.23 -2.28
N ILE A 68 -4.94 20.33 -1.68
CA ILE A 68 -5.09 19.93 -0.28
C ILE A 68 -3.90 20.48 0.49
N VAL A 69 -4.17 21.19 1.58
CA VAL A 69 -3.13 21.81 2.43
C VAL A 69 -2.88 20.97 3.67
N PHE A 70 -1.62 20.63 3.89
CA PHE A 70 -1.11 19.92 5.05
C PHE A 70 -0.34 20.87 5.99
N PRO A 71 -0.26 20.57 7.29
CA PRO A 71 0.70 21.23 8.17
C PRO A 71 2.14 20.88 7.78
N GLU A 72 3.09 21.73 8.17
CA GLU A 72 4.51 21.45 7.95
C GLU A 72 5.05 20.40 8.90
N TYR A 73 4.56 20.36 10.14
CA TYR A 73 5.12 19.48 11.17
C TYR A 73 4.06 18.64 11.87
N TYR A 74 4.44 17.40 12.15
CA TYR A 74 3.81 16.53 13.12
C TYR A 74 4.75 16.33 14.29
N HIS A 75 4.33 16.80 15.46
CA HIS A 75 5.04 16.62 16.72
C HIS A 75 4.33 15.53 17.52
N ALA A 76 4.89 14.32 17.51
CA ALA A 76 4.32 13.21 18.26
C ALA A 76 4.65 13.29 19.76
N PHE A 77 3.67 12.92 20.58
CA PHE A 77 3.77 12.86 22.04
C PHE A 77 2.94 11.71 22.62
N GLY A 78 3.15 11.35 23.89
CA GLY A 78 2.54 10.19 24.54
C GLY A 78 3.49 9.00 24.56
N CYS A 79 3.05 7.83 24.08
CA CYS A 79 3.85 6.59 24.16
C CYS A 79 4.96 6.48 23.08
N ASP A 80 5.05 7.42 22.15
CA ASP A 80 6.12 7.52 21.16
C ASP A 80 6.44 9.00 20.93
N SER A 81 7.69 9.30 20.55
CA SER A 81 8.23 10.66 20.54
C SER A 81 9.06 10.89 19.29
N PHE A 82 8.48 11.62 18.33
CA PHE A 82 9.12 11.97 17.08
C PHE A 82 8.64 13.30 16.53
N VAL A 83 9.40 13.87 15.60
CA VAL A 83 8.96 14.99 14.76
C VAL A 83 9.09 14.58 13.31
N ALA A 84 7.98 14.70 12.57
CA ALA A 84 7.96 14.51 11.14
C ALA A 84 7.78 15.86 10.45
N ARG A 85 8.54 16.11 9.38
CA ARG A 85 8.33 17.26 8.49
C ARG A 85 7.73 16.81 7.16
N LEU A 86 6.62 17.43 6.79
CA LEU A 86 5.95 17.23 5.51
C LEU A 86 6.48 18.26 4.50
N TYR A 87 6.48 17.86 3.24
CA TYR A 87 6.92 18.67 2.10
C TYR A 87 5.83 18.66 1.03
N GLU A 88 5.87 19.63 0.12
CA GLU A 88 4.91 19.70 -0.98
C GLU A 88 5.10 18.55 -1.97
N LEU A 89 4.05 18.20 -2.73
CA LEU A 89 4.08 17.06 -3.67
C LEU A 89 5.20 17.20 -4.69
N ARG A 90 5.45 18.42 -5.17
CA ARG A 90 6.57 18.71 -6.08
C ARG A 90 7.94 18.31 -5.54
N ASP A 91 8.12 18.36 -4.21
CA ASP A 91 9.36 18.00 -3.54
C ASP A 91 9.38 16.50 -3.16
N VAL A 92 8.23 15.92 -2.77
CA VAL A 92 8.13 14.49 -2.42
C VAL A 92 8.19 13.61 -3.66
N GLY A 93 7.41 13.95 -4.68
CA GLY A 93 7.29 13.23 -5.93
C GLY A 93 6.28 12.08 -5.91
N ILE A 94 5.77 11.76 -7.09
CA ILE A 94 4.85 10.66 -7.40
C ILE A 94 5.49 9.30 -7.06
N TYR A 95 6.79 9.12 -7.30
CA TYR A 95 7.45 7.85 -7.00
C TYR A 95 7.46 7.49 -5.51
N ARG A 96 7.71 8.47 -4.61
CA ARG A 96 7.62 8.25 -3.15
C ARG A 96 6.18 8.09 -2.70
N LEU A 97 5.28 8.89 -3.28
CA LEU A 97 3.85 8.79 -3.03
C LEU A 97 3.28 7.43 -3.43
N ALA A 98 3.84 6.75 -4.43
CA ALA A 98 3.40 5.42 -4.84
C ALA A 98 3.83 4.32 -3.86
N GLY A 99 5.03 4.47 -3.29
CA GLY A 99 5.67 3.46 -2.43
C GLY A 99 5.40 3.62 -0.94
N GLY A 100 4.64 4.64 -0.53
CA GLY A 100 4.28 4.82 0.87
C GLY A 100 3.38 6.01 1.12
N HIS A 101 3.12 6.29 2.40
CA HIS A 101 2.07 7.20 2.86
C HIS A 101 2.65 8.51 3.45
N PRO A 102 3.12 9.46 2.62
CA PRO A 102 3.81 10.68 3.09
C PRO A 102 2.90 11.77 3.64
N TYR A 103 1.60 11.71 3.33
CA TYR A 103 0.59 12.72 3.68
C TYR A 103 -0.50 12.06 4.50
N VAL A 104 -1.00 12.71 5.56
CA VAL A 104 -1.85 12.09 6.59
C VAL A 104 -3.17 12.83 6.80
N SER A 105 -4.04 12.32 7.67
CA SER A 105 -5.44 12.74 7.84
C SER A 105 -5.72 14.22 8.17
N ARG A 106 -4.78 15.02 8.72
CA ARG A 106 -5.04 16.44 9.10
C ARG A 106 -4.78 17.40 7.94
N ILE A 107 -5.86 17.81 7.29
CA ILE A 107 -5.83 18.58 6.06
C ILE A 107 -6.77 19.78 6.11
N MET A 108 -6.55 20.74 5.21
CA MET A 108 -7.57 21.71 4.81
C MET A 108 -7.74 21.72 3.29
N ALA A 109 -8.99 21.71 2.83
CA ALA A 109 -9.34 21.84 1.41
C ALA A 109 -10.68 22.57 1.24
N ARG A 110 -11.05 22.91 0.00
CA ARG A 110 -12.37 23.51 -0.27
C ARG A 110 -13.45 22.46 -0.05
N ARG A 111 -14.58 22.85 0.54
CA ARG A 111 -15.67 21.93 0.86
C ARG A 111 -16.20 21.21 -0.38
N GLU A 112 -16.39 21.94 -1.48
CA GLU A 112 -16.88 21.39 -2.75
C GLU A 112 -15.96 20.29 -3.31
N GLU A 113 -14.66 20.45 -3.15
CA GLU A 113 -13.64 19.50 -3.59
C GLU A 113 -13.69 18.22 -2.75
N LEU A 114 -13.79 18.33 -1.42
CA LEU A 114 -13.91 17.16 -0.53
C LEU A 114 -15.25 16.43 -0.66
N LEU A 115 -16.32 17.13 -1.04
CA LEU A 115 -17.59 16.48 -1.36
C LEU A 115 -17.51 15.67 -2.65
N ALA A 116 -16.76 16.16 -3.64
CA ALA A 116 -16.49 15.42 -4.88
C ALA A 116 -15.50 14.27 -4.64
N LEU A 117 -14.59 14.43 -3.68
CA LEU A 117 -13.55 13.46 -3.32
C LEU A 117 -13.83 12.84 -1.94
N ALA A 118 -14.94 12.13 -1.80
CA ALA A 118 -15.27 11.49 -0.53
C ALA A 118 -14.22 10.44 -0.10
N TYR A 119 -14.06 10.22 1.20
CA TYR A 119 -13.25 9.15 1.77
C TYR A 119 -13.88 7.78 1.47
N THR A 120 -13.04 6.79 1.16
CA THR A 120 -13.47 5.39 1.00
C THR A 120 -13.69 4.74 2.36
N ASP A 121 -14.69 3.87 2.47
CA ASP A 121 -14.90 3.07 3.68
C ASP A 121 -14.06 1.79 3.65
N CYS A 122 -13.03 1.74 4.50
CA CYS A 122 -12.14 0.58 4.65
C CYS A 122 -12.35 -0.20 5.96
N ALA A 123 -13.32 0.18 6.81
CA ALA A 123 -13.36 -0.29 8.20
C ALA A 123 -13.48 -1.81 8.38
N ASN A 124 -14.24 -2.47 7.51
CA ASN A 124 -14.44 -3.93 7.53
C ASN A 124 -13.75 -4.63 6.35
N ASN A 125 -12.86 -3.94 5.64
CA ASN A 125 -12.17 -4.56 4.51
C ASN A 125 -10.99 -5.42 5.00
N PRO A 126 -10.91 -6.70 4.58
CA PRO A 126 -9.83 -7.59 5.00
C PRO A 126 -8.47 -7.19 4.41
N LEU A 127 -8.47 -6.53 3.24
CA LEU A 127 -7.27 -6.20 2.48
C LEU A 127 -6.88 -4.72 2.59
N TYR A 128 -7.87 -3.82 2.55
CA TYR A 128 -7.64 -2.40 2.43
C TYR A 128 -7.80 -1.62 3.75
N ALA A 129 -7.00 -0.56 3.89
CA ALA A 129 -7.02 0.43 4.98
C ALA A 129 -6.53 1.79 4.45
N PHE A 130 -6.17 2.69 5.36
CA PHE A 130 -5.55 3.98 5.05
C PHE A 130 -6.44 4.87 4.17
N GLU A 131 -7.62 5.21 4.68
CA GLU A 131 -8.59 6.04 3.95
C GLU A 131 -8.05 7.45 3.61
N ASP A 132 -7.10 7.94 4.40
CA ASP A 132 -6.36 9.18 4.16
C ASP A 132 -5.34 9.02 3.04
N TYR A 133 -4.57 7.93 3.03
CA TYR A 133 -3.65 7.64 1.92
C TYR A 133 -4.40 7.50 0.59
N ASP A 134 -5.50 6.74 0.60
CA ASP A 134 -6.41 6.59 -0.54
C ASP A 134 -6.94 7.94 -1.04
N LEU A 135 -7.40 8.80 -0.13
CA LEU A 135 -7.83 10.16 -0.48
C LEU A 135 -6.71 10.92 -1.19
N ASN A 136 -5.50 10.87 -0.65
CA ASN A 136 -4.35 11.61 -1.19
C ASN A 136 -3.97 11.10 -2.58
N LEU A 137 -3.95 9.79 -2.80
CA LEU A 137 -3.71 9.18 -4.12
C LEU A 137 -4.78 9.61 -5.13
N ARG A 138 -6.06 9.51 -4.77
CA ARG A 138 -7.18 9.92 -5.63
C ARG A 138 -7.20 11.42 -5.89
N ALA A 139 -6.81 12.24 -4.92
CA ALA A 139 -6.67 13.68 -5.10
C ALA A 139 -5.64 13.98 -6.19
N VAL A 140 -4.45 13.39 -6.09
CA VAL A 140 -3.38 13.59 -7.08
C VAL A 140 -3.82 13.11 -8.46
N ALA A 141 -4.45 11.93 -8.56
CA ALA A 141 -5.01 11.45 -9.82
C ALA A 141 -6.08 12.38 -10.42
N ALA A 142 -6.84 13.07 -9.57
CA ALA A 142 -7.84 14.07 -9.95
C ALA A 142 -7.28 15.48 -10.22
N GLY A 143 -5.95 15.63 -10.22
CA GLY A 143 -5.25 16.88 -10.53
C GLY A 143 -5.11 17.86 -9.36
N PHE A 144 -5.23 17.38 -8.11
CA PHE A 144 -4.93 18.21 -6.94
C PHE A 144 -3.42 18.29 -6.70
N ASP A 145 -2.95 19.46 -6.29
CA ASP A 145 -1.63 19.58 -5.66
C ASP A 145 -1.74 19.30 -4.15
N LEU A 146 -0.67 18.74 -3.56
CA LEU A 146 -0.56 18.56 -2.11
C LEU A 146 0.47 19.55 -1.58
N ILE A 147 -0.01 20.60 -0.94
CA ILE A 147 0.82 21.73 -0.53
C ILE A 147 0.93 21.82 0.99
N VAL A 148 1.93 22.54 1.48
CA VAL A 148 2.25 22.63 2.91
C VAL A 148 2.12 24.07 3.39
N ALA A 149 1.51 24.24 4.55
CA ALA A 149 1.45 25.51 5.28
C ALA A 149 2.62 25.62 6.26
N SER A 150 3.51 26.57 6.03
CA SER A 150 4.70 26.76 6.85
C SER A 150 4.36 27.11 8.30
N ASN A 151 5.18 26.60 9.23
CA ASN A 151 5.04 26.76 10.68
C ASN A 151 3.67 26.36 11.24
N ALA A 152 2.92 25.51 10.55
CA ALA A 152 1.75 24.84 11.10
C ALA A 152 2.20 23.50 11.72
N VAL A 153 1.83 23.27 12.98
CA VAL A 153 2.20 22.08 13.75
C VAL A 153 0.94 21.37 14.21
N VAL A 154 0.85 20.07 13.93
CA VAL A 154 -0.06 19.15 14.60
C VAL A 154 0.70 18.49 15.74
N PHE A 155 0.11 18.49 16.93
CA PHE A 155 0.60 17.70 18.05
C PHE A 155 -0.17 16.38 18.03
N TYR A 156 0.53 15.33 17.63
CA TYR A 156 -0.04 14.04 17.28
C TYR A 156 0.07 13.07 18.45
N ARG A 157 -1.07 12.65 19.00
CA ARG A 157 -1.04 11.77 20.16
C ARG A 157 -0.71 10.34 19.76
N GLN A 158 0.19 9.71 20.50
CA GLN A 158 0.56 8.31 20.36
C GLN A 158 0.07 7.52 21.57
N ARG A 159 -0.76 6.51 21.29
CA ARG A 159 -1.32 5.60 22.29
C ARG A 159 -0.84 4.16 22.08
N PRO A 160 -0.64 3.36 23.14
CA PRO A 160 -0.22 1.96 23.01
C PRO A 160 -1.16 1.11 22.16
N ASP A 161 -2.46 1.39 22.22
CA ASP A 161 -3.57 0.71 21.56
C ASP A 161 -3.99 1.36 20.24
N SER A 162 -3.13 2.20 19.64
CA SER A 162 -3.39 2.84 18.34
C SER A 162 -3.83 1.82 17.28
N ILE A 163 -4.81 2.21 16.46
CA ILE A 163 -5.29 1.41 15.33
C ILE A 163 -4.12 0.97 14.45
N MET A 164 -3.14 1.85 14.22
CA MET A 164 -1.93 1.56 13.43
C MET A 164 -1.07 0.43 14.02
N ARG A 165 -1.07 0.26 15.35
CA ARG A 165 -0.35 -0.83 16.03
C ARG A 165 -1.12 -2.15 16.03
N THR A 166 -2.44 -2.10 15.80
CA THR A 166 -3.35 -3.26 15.83
C THR A 166 -3.70 -3.80 14.45
N LEU A 167 -3.36 -3.08 13.36
CA LEU A 167 -3.41 -3.62 12.00
C LEU A 167 -2.41 -4.77 11.87
N ARG A 168 -2.88 -5.99 12.15
CA ARG A 168 -2.16 -7.25 11.92
C ARG A 168 -2.21 -7.55 10.41
N GLY A 169 -1.05 -7.72 9.78
CA GLY A 169 -0.91 -7.92 8.33
C GLY A 169 -0.75 -6.59 7.57
N ARG A 170 -0.06 -6.64 6.43
CA ARG A 170 0.20 -5.46 5.57
C ARG A 170 -1.08 -5.11 4.80
N LYS A 171 -2.02 -4.41 5.44
CA LYS A 171 -3.14 -3.81 4.68
C LYS A 171 -2.59 -2.82 3.64
N LEU A 172 -3.35 -2.56 2.59
CA LEU A 172 -2.97 -1.67 1.49
C LEU A 172 -3.96 -0.51 1.37
N ALA A 173 -3.57 0.58 0.72
CA ALA A 173 -4.58 1.51 0.20
C ALA A 173 -5.38 0.81 -0.93
N PRO A 174 -6.69 1.04 -1.05
CA PRO A 174 -7.48 0.63 -2.21
C PRO A 174 -6.79 0.97 -3.54
N ASN A 175 -7.04 0.15 -4.57
CA ASN A 175 -6.68 0.54 -5.93
C ASN A 175 -7.49 1.77 -6.37
N CYS A 176 -6.86 2.65 -7.13
CA CYS A 176 -7.51 3.85 -7.66
C CYS A 176 -6.80 4.33 -8.93
N ASP A 177 -7.37 5.34 -9.58
CA ASP A 177 -6.88 5.90 -10.84
C ASP A 177 -5.41 6.36 -10.79
N PHE A 178 -4.86 6.64 -9.60
CA PHE A 178 -3.44 6.94 -9.43
C PHE A 178 -2.54 5.81 -9.95
N PHE A 179 -2.93 4.55 -9.72
CA PHE A 179 -2.20 3.38 -10.18
C PHE A 179 -2.61 2.95 -11.59
N ALA A 180 -3.61 3.57 -12.22
CA ALA A 180 -3.91 3.28 -13.62
C ALA A 180 -2.68 3.60 -14.49
N PRO A 181 -2.22 2.71 -15.40
CA PRO A 181 -0.93 2.87 -16.07
C PRO A 181 -0.77 4.21 -16.82
N ASP A 182 -1.81 4.65 -17.54
CA ASP A 182 -1.77 5.91 -18.29
C ASP A 182 -1.70 7.13 -17.37
N THR A 183 -2.47 7.13 -16.28
CA THR A 183 -2.45 8.18 -15.26
C THR A 183 -1.08 8.24 -14.59
N PHE A 184 -0.56 7.10 -14.13
CA PHE A 184 0.74 7.02 -13.45
C PHE A 184 1.87 7.54 -14.34
N LEU A 185 1.89 7.12 -15.61
CA LEU A 185 2.90 7.58 -16.58
C LEU A 185 2.78 9.07 -16.91
N SER A 186 1.56 9.60 -16.95
CA SER A 186 1.34 11.05 -17.14
C SER A 186 1.91 11.84 -15.97
N LEU A 187 1.55 11.45 -14.75
CA LEU A 187 2.01 12.08 -13.50
C LEU A 187 3.55 11.99 -13.37
N SER A 188 4.12 10.82 -13.63
CA SER A 188 5.57 10.61 -13.52
C SER A 188 6.36 11.43 -14.55
N LYS A 189 5.83 11.58 -15.76
CA LYS A 189 6.45 12.39 -16.82
C LYS A 189 6.48 13.88 -16.47
N GLU A 190 5.45 14.38 -15.81
CA GLU A 190 5.41 15.77 -15.32
C GLU A 190 6.46 15.98 -14.22
N GLN A 191 6.59 15.03 -13.29
CA GLN A 191 7.63 15.07 -12.27
C GLN A 191 9.03 15.01 -12.86
N ASP A 192 9.31 14.13 -13.83
CA ASP A 192 10.64 13.99 -14.43
C ASP A 192 11.10 15.28 -15.14
N ARG A 193 10.17 16.13 -15.59
CA ARG A 193 10.49 17.47 -16.15
C ARG A 193 10.88 18.49 -15.10
N THR A 194 10.43 18.30 -13.87
CA THR A 194 10.67 19.21 -12.74
C THR A 194 11.20 18.38 -11.56
N PRO A 195 12.47 17.94 -11.60
CA PRO A 195 12.97 16.97 -10.65
C PRO A 195 12.72 17.43 -9.21
N ALA A 196 12.11 16.53 -8.42
CA ALA A 196 11.95 16.71 -6.99
C ALA A 196 13.29 17.08 -6.35
N LYS A 197 13.27 17.93 -5.31
CA LYS A 197 14.48 18.26 -4.56
C LYS A 197 15.13 16.96 -4.09
N ILE A 198 16.41 16.81 -4.43
CA ILE A 198 17.19 15.65 -3.99
C ILE A 198 17.13 15.58 -2.48
N ALA A 199 16.88 14.37 -1.98
CA ALA A 199 16.81 13.97 -0.58
C ALA A 199 18.16 14.10 0.15
N THR A 200 18.95 15.14 -0.10
CA THR A 200 19.97 15.54 0.87
C THR A 200 19.17 15.95 2.10
N HIS A 201 19.08 15.04 3.07
CA HIS A 201 18.46 15.24 4.37
C HIS A 201 18.74 16.68 4.83
N TYR A 202 17.74 17.55 4.65
CA TYR A 202 17.68 18.75 5.46
C TYR A 202 17.43 18.20 6.85
N ASP A 203 18.51 18.01 7.60
CA ASP A 203 18.42 17.81 9.03
C ASP A 203 17.75 19.06 9.60
N PHE A 204 16.43 19.01 9.61
CA PHE A 204 15.60 20.09 10.08
C PHE A 204 15.54 20.08 11.60
N SER A 205 16.11 19.07 12.28
CA SER A 205 16.11 18.97 13.73
C SER A 205 16.71 20.21 14.36
N HIS A 206 17.83 20.70 13.82
CA HIS A 206 18.48 21.91 14.31
C HIS A 206 17.58 23.14 14.13
N SER A 207 17.01 23.33 12.94
CA SER A 207 16.12 24.47 12.67
C SER A 207 14.82 24.43 13.49
N TYR A 208 14.27 23.24 13.73
CA TYR A 208 13.05 23.03 14.49
C TYR A 208 13.31 23.26 15.99
N THR A 209 14.36 22.67 16.54
CA THR A 209 14.72 22.74 17.96
C THR A 209 15.11 24.15 18.39
N ASN A 210 15.83 24.88 17.53
CA ASN A 210 16.32 26.23 17.83
C ASN A 210 15.34 27.34 17.43
N SER A 211 14.17 27.01 16.88
CA SER A 211 13.17 28.01 16.52
C SER A 211 12.40 28.48 17.77
N SER A 212 12.63 29.74 18.18
CA SER A 212 11.87 30.37 19.27
C SER A 212 10.37 30.41 18.98
N TYR A 213 9.99 30.56 17.70
CA TYR A 213 8.60 30.52 17.26
C TYR A 213 7.98 29.15 17.49
N ILE A 214 8.62 28.07 17.00
CA ILE A 214 8.13 26.69 17.19
C ILE A 214 8.07 26.34 18.68
N ASN A 215 9.09 26.71 19.47
CA ASN A 215 9.09 26.48 20.91
C ASN A 215 7.93 27.20 21.61
N SER A 216 7.52 28.38 21.13
CA SER A 216 6.33 29.07 21.63
C SER A 216 5.05 28.31 21.30
N LEU A 217 4.93 27.73 20.10
CA LEU A 217 3.79 26.89 19.73
C LEU A 217 3.70 25.64 20.61
N ILE A 218 4.84 24.98 20.87
CA ILE A 218 4.92 23.81 21.76
C ILE A 218 4.50 24.21 23.18
N TYR A 219 4.96 25.35 23.68
CA TYR A 219 4.58 25.87 25.00
C TYR A 219 3.06 26.03 25.13
N TYR A 220 2.39 26.62 24.14
CA TYR A 220 0.93 26.78 24.18
C TYR A 220 0.19 25.43 24.15
N ALA A 221 0.69 24.45 23.41
CA ALA A 221 0.12 23.10 23.41
C ALA A 221 0.34 22.39 24.76
N ASN A 222 1.52 22.53 25.37
CA ASN A 222 1.83 22.01 26.71
C ASN A 222 0.88 22.58 27.78
N ARG A 223 0.47 23.84 27.66
CA ARG A 223 -0.51 24.47 28.57
C ARG A 223 -1.90 23.85 28.49
N ILE A 224 -2.23 23.15 27.41
CA ILE A 224 -3.48 22.40 27.23
C ILE A 224 -3.28 20.94 27.65
N ASP A 225 -2.20 20.32 27.17
CA ASP A 225 -1.81 18.96 27.51
C ASP A 225 -0.32 18.89 27.90
N PRO A 226 -0.01 18.70 29.20
CA PRO A 226 1.37 18.60 29.69
C PRO A 226 2.20 17.45 29.11
N GLU A 227 1.61 16.46 28.45
CA GLU A 227 2.39 15.43 27.74
C GLU A 227 3.07 15.96 26.48
N VAL A 228 2.65 17.11 25.96
CA VAL A 228 3.33 17.80 24.84
C VAL A 228 4.60 18.45 25.36
N GLN A 229 5.73 17.77 25.19
CA GLN A 229 7.01 18.22 25.73
C GLN A 229 7.93 18.90 24.69
N PRO A 230 8.77 19.87 25.09
CA PRO A 230 9.83 20.39 24.25
C PRO A 230 10.80 19.31 23.76
N VAL A 231 11.46 19.58 22.64
CA VAL A 231 12.40 18.63 22.01
C VAL A 231 13.63 18.35 22.89
N TRP A 232 14.13 19.34 23.62
CA TRP A 232 15.35 19.18 24.43
C TRP A 232 15.14 18.37 25.72
N GLU A 233 13.88 18.13 26.12
CA GLU A 233 13.57 17.39 27.33
C GLU A 233 13.58 15.86 27.11
N HIS A 234 13.36 15.42 25.86
CA HIS A 234 13.29 14.00 25.50
C HIS A 234 13.97 13.78 24.15
N GLU A 235 14.78 12.73 24.04
CA GLU A 235 15.35 12.35 22.75
C GLU A 235 14.21 12.07 21.74
N LYS A 236 14.11 12.92 20.71
CA LYS A 236 13.10 12.80 19.64
C LYS A 236 13.75 12.30 18.37
N LYS A 237 13.09 11.35 17.73
CA LYS A 237 13.45 10.94 16.37
C LYS A 237 12.95 11.98 15.37
N PHE A 238 13.79 12.34 14.42
CA PHE A 238 13.43 13.27 13.33
C PHE A 238 13.38 12.51 12.02
N PHE A 239 12.29 12.65 11.28
CA PHE A 239 12.21 12.07 9.94
C PHE A 239 11.46 12.97 8.96
N THR A 240 11.72 12.73 7.69
CA THR A 240 11.17 13.47 6.56
C THR A 240 10.71 12.47 5.51
N MET A 241 9.62 12.79 4.83
CA MET A 241 9.11 12.00 3.70
C MET A 241 10.04 12.02 2.49
N LEU A 242 10.93 13.02 2.39
CA LEU A 242 11.96 13.03 1.34
C LEU A 242 12.95 11.86 1.48
N GLY A 243 13.11 11.31 2.69
CA GLY A 243 13.97 10.15 2.94
C GLY A 243 13.37 8.81 2.47
N MET A 244 12.11 8.80 2.01
CA MET A 244 11.49 7.58 1.48
C MET A 244 12.14 7.18 0.15
N SER A 245 12.25 5.87 -0.09
CA SER A 245 12.73 5.33 -1.36
C SER A 245 11.75 5.64 -2.49
N GLU A 246 12.28 5.92 -3.68
CA GLU A 246 11.51 6.04 -4.92
C GLU A 246 11.41 4.70 -5.67
N ASP A 247 12.11 3.66 -5.23
CA ASP A 247 12.37 2.46 -6.03
C ASP A 247 11.08 1.68 -6.32
N PHE A 248 10.14 1.62 -5.37
CA PHE A 248 8.82 1.03 -5.61
C PHE A 248 8.10 1.77 -6.75
N GLY A 249 7.97 3.09 -6.65
CA GLY A 249 7.29 3.89 -7.68
C GLY A 249 8.00 3.83 -9.03
N ARG A 250 9.34 3.79 -9.04
CA ARG A 250 10.14 3.67 -10.27
C ARG A 250 9.97 2.30 -10.93
N ALA A 251 10.00 1.23 -10.14
CA ALA A 251 9.71 -0.12 -10.62
C ALA A 251 8.29 -0.21 -11.18
N TYR A 252 7.30 0.37 -10.49
CA TYR A 252 5.93 0.43 -11.00
C TYR A 252 5.81 1.23 -12.30
N GLY A 253 6.51 2.36 -12.41
CA GLY A 253 6.57 3.15 -13.65
C GLY A 253 7.18 2.38 -14.82
N GLU A 254 8.20 1.54 -14.58
CA GLU A 254 8.77 0.67 -15.60
C GLU A 254 7.79 -0.40 -16.07
N ILE A 255 7.04 -0.99 -15.13
CA ILE A 255 5.96 -1.94 -15.45
C ILE A 255 4.89 -1.24 -16.31
N CYS A 256 4.43 -0.07 -15.90
CA CYS A 256 3.43 0.70 -16.65
C CYS A 256 3.92 1.04 -18.06
N ARG A 257 5.19 1.44 -18.21
CA ARG A 257 5.77 1.78 -19.52
C ARG A 257 5.83 0.59 -20.47
N ARG A 258 6.17 -0.60 -19.96
CA ARG A 258 6.34 -1.81 -20.78
C ARG A 258 5.03 -2.52 -21.08
N PHE A 259 4.11 -2.54 -20.11
CA PHE A 259 2.92 -3.39 -20.13
C PHE A 259 1.61 -2.59 -20.06
N GLY A 260 1.68 -1.26 -19.95
CA GLY A 260 0.51 -0.38 -20.00
C GLY A 260 -0.30 -0.60 -21.28
N GLY A 261 -1.62 -0.59 -21.15
CA GLY A 261 -2.57 -0.90 -22.23
C GLY A 261 -2.74 -2.39 -22.53
N LYS A 262 -1.93 -3.28 -21.95
CA LYS A 262 -2.14 -4.73 -22.06
C LYS A 262 -3.17 -5.23 -21.04
N ARG A 263 -3.78 -6.37 -21.37
CA ARG A 263 -4.66 -7.14 -20.49
C ARG A 263 -4.30 -8.61 -20.56
N TYR A 264 -4.34 -9.27 -19.41
CA TYR A 264 -3.98 -10.68 -19.28
C TYR A 264 -5.16 -11.47 -18.71
N THR A 265 -5.34 -12.69 -19.23
CA THR A 265 -6.34 -13.66 -18.77
C THR A 265 -5.75 -14.67 -17.79
N ASP A 266 -4.43 -14.80 -17.80
CA ASP A 266 -3.69 -15.79 -17.02
C ASP A 266 -2.43 -15.15 -16.44
N VAL A 267 -2.27 -15.20 -15.12
CA VAL A 267 -1.09 -14.68 -14.42
C VAL A 267 -0.39 -15.83 -13.69
N PHE A 268 0.88 -16.04 -13.98
CA PHE A 268 1.71 -17.09 -13.38
C PHE A 268 2.66 -16.46 -12.36
N LEU A 269 2.54 -16.82 -11.08
CA LEU A 269 3.39 -16.30 -10.00
C LEU A 269 4.45 -17.33 -9.63
N MET A 270 5.70 -17.08 -10.03
CA MET A 270 6.82 -18.00 -9.84
C MET A 270 7.93 -17.32 -9.03
N PRO A 271 8.81 -18.07 -8.36
CA PRO A 271 9.95 -17.46 -7.67
C PRO A 271 10.92 -16.84 -8.68
N PHE A 272 11.47 -17.67 -9.56
CA PHE A 272 12.35 -17.37 -10.68
C PHE A 272 12.29 -18.56 -11.66
N LEU A 273 12.97 -18.47 -12.81
CA LEU A 273 13.04 -19.58 -13.77
C LEU A 273 14.40 -20.29 -13.70
N SER A 274 14.49 -21.41 -12.98
CA SER A 274 15.68 -22.26 -12.92
C SER A 274 15.77 -23.25 -14.09
N MET A 275 16.97 -23.78 -14.35
CA MET A 275 17.19 -24.83 -15.37
C MET A 275 16.76 -26.20 -14.84
N GLY A 276 15.53 -26.64 -15.17
CA GLY A 276 15.03 -28.00 -14.91
C GLY A 276 13.83 -28.08 -13.97
N GLY A 277 13.38 -29.31 -13.68
CA GLY A 277 12.32 -29.59 -12.71
C GLY A 277 10.93 -29.04 -13.06
N ALA A 278 10.18 -28.71 -12.01
CA ALA A 278 8.83 -28.15 -12.04
C ALA A 278 8.70 -26.91 -12.92
N GLU A 279 9.67 -26.00 -12.88
CA GLU A 279 9.69 -24.76 -13.67
C GLU A 279 9.64 -25.05 -15.18
N LYS A 280 10.32 -26.10 -15.65
CA LYS A 280 10.29 -26.51 -17.06
C LYS A 280 8.90 -26.99 -17.46
N TYR A 281 8.22 -27.73 -16.58
CA TYR A 281 6.85 -28.18 -16.81
C TYR A 281 5.89 -26.99 -16.92
N ILE A 282 5.97 -26.04 -15.98
CA ILE A 282 5.16 -24.83 -15.97
C ILE A 282 5.39 -24.00 -17.24
N VAL A 283 6.64 -23.83 -17.67
CA VAL A 283 6.96 -23.14 -18.93
C VAL A 283 6.34 -23.83 -20.16
N ASN A 284 6.31 -25.17 -20.19
CA ASN A 284 5.65 -25.91 -21.26
C ASN A 284 4.12 -25.79 -21.20
N PHE A 285 3.55 -25.75 -20.00
CA PHE A 285 2.14 -25.47 -19.79
C PHE A 285 1.78 -24.09 -20.35
N ILE A 286 2.55 -23.04 -19.99
CA ILE A 286 2.37 -21.68 -20.50
C ILE A 286 2.45 -21.64 -22.03
N ARG A 287 3.46 -22.30 -22.63
CA ARG A 287 3.57 -22.40 -24.11
C ARG A 287 2.34 -23.02 -24.75
N SER A 288 1.74 -24.00 -24.09
CA SER A 288 0.55 -24.68 -24.60
C SER A 288 -0.69 -23.80 -24.43
N ALA A 289 -0.82 -23.11 -23.30
CA ALA A 289 -1.86 -22.12 -23.05
C ALA A 289 -1.84 -20.99 -24.09
N MET A 290 -0.67 -20.44 -24.41
CA MET A 290 -0.51 -19.36 -25.39
C MET A 290 -0.84 -19.75 -26.85
N LYS A 291 -1.07 -21.04 -27.14
CA LYS A 291 -1.57 -21.46 -28.46
C LYS A 291 -3.05 -21.11 -28.66
N ASP A 292 -3.77 -20.92 -27.56
CA ASP A 292 -5.15 -20.46 -27.59
C ASP A 292 -5.16 -18.93 -27.73
N PRO A 293 -5.69 -18.38 -28.85
CA PRO A 293 -5.74 -16.93 -29.07
C PRO A 293 -6.63 -16.18 -28.07
N ALA A 294 -7.50 -16.88 -27.34
CA ALA A 294 -8.30 -16.29 -26.27
C ALA A 294 -7.48 -16.06 -24.98
N ARG A 295 -6.27 -16.62 -24.89
CA ARG A 295 -5.42 -16.52 -23.70
C ARG A 295 -4.29 -15.51 -23.90
N SER A 296 -4.15 -14.62 -22.93
CA SER A 296 -3.04 -13.68 -22.80
C SER A 296 -2.35 -13.93 -21.46
N CYS A 297 -1.10 -14.37 -21.51
CA CYS A 297 -0.36 -14.83 -20.33
C CYS A 297 0.66 -13.81 -19.86
N LEU A 298 0.72 -13.60 -18.55
CA LEU A 298 1.75 -12.84 -17.86
C LEU A 298 2.49 -13.73 -16.87
N LEU A 299 3.82 -13.70 -16.87
CA LEU A 299 4.64 -14.36 -15.86
C LEU A 299 5.24 -13.31 -14.92
N VAL A 300 5.00 -13.44 -13.62
CA VAL A 300 5.57 -12.59 -12.57
C VAL A 300 6.58 -13.41 -11.77
N LEU A 301 7.82 -12.96 -11.73
CA LEU A 301 8.90 -13.57 -10.96
C LEU A 301 9.13 -12.75 -9.68
N GLY A 302 8.87 -13.33 -8.52
CA GLY A 302 8.85 -12.62 -7.24
C GLY A 302 10.12 -12.73 -6.39
N GLN A 303 11.10 -13.52 -6.81
CA GLN A 303 12.33 -13.73 -6.04
C GLN A 303 13.58 -13.38 -6.84
N TYR A 304 14.56 -12.79 -6.16
CA TYR A 304 15.87 -12.56 -6.72
C TYR A 304 16.55 -13.88 -7.09
N LEU A 305 17.12 -13.93 -8.28
CA LEU A 305 18.00 -15.01 -8.71
C LEU A 305 19.37 -14.43 -9.01
N GLU A 306 20.39 -14.99 -8.36
CA GLU A 306 21.79 -14.61 -8.57
C GLU A 306 22.18 -14.66 -10.06
N PRO A 307 22.89 -13.64 -10.59
CA PRO A 307 23.23 -13.54 -12.01
C PRO A 307 24.02 -14.73 -12.56
N GLU A 308 24.80 -15.40 -11.70
CA GLU A 308 25.62 -16.56 -12.06
C GLU A 308 24.78 -17.82 -12.32
N LYS A 309 23.53 -17.86 -11.83
CA LYS A 309 22.62 -18.99 -12.04
C LYS A 309 21.95 -18.89 -13.40
N ALA A 310 22.10 -19.93 -14.20
CA ALA A 310 21.46 -20.02 -15.51
C ALA A 310 19.92 -19.99 -15.38
N ARG A 311 19.29 -19.14 -16.18
CA ARG A 311 17.83 -19.04 -16.28
C ARG A 311 17.28 -19.91 -17.40
N SER A 312 16.14 -20.53 -17.17
CA SER A 312 15.40 -21.20 -18.25
C SER A 312 14.95 -20.18 -19.30
N PRO A 313 15.00 -20.53 -20.60
CA PRO A 313 14.56 -19.64 -21.66
C PRO A 313 13.05 -19.39 -21.58
N VAL A 314 12.68 -18.12 -21.54
CA VAL A 314 11.29 -17.67 -21.59
C VAL A 314 10.70 -17.98 -22.97
N PRO A 315 9.44 -18.47 -23.06
CA PRO A 315 8.74 -18.62 -24.33
C PRO A 315 8.69 -17.30 -25.12
N LYS A 316 8.90 -17.38 -26.44
CA LYS A 316 8.74 -16.21 -27.30
C LYS A 316 7.30 -15.70 -27.22
N GLY A 317 7.14 -14.41 -26.97
CA GLY A 317 5.83 -13.74 -26.86
C GLY A 317 5.20 -13.79 -25.47
N LEU A 318 5.83 -14.44 -24.49
CA LEU A 318 5.38 -14.36 -23.10
C LEU A 318 5.87 -13.05 -22.48
N ASP A 319 4.95 -12.27 -21.94
CA ASP A 319 5.30 -11.09 -21.15
C ASP A 319 5.78 -11.53 -19.75
N VAL A 320 6.89 -10.94 -19.30
CA VAL A 320 7.52 -11.28 -18.01
C VAL A 320 7.81 -10.03 -17.22
N ILE A 321 7.32 -9.99 -15.98
CA ILE A 321 7.69 -9.00 -14.97
C ILE A 321 8.61 -9.70 -13.96
N ASP A 322 9.88 -9.31 -13.94
CA ASP A 322 10.85 -9.83 -12.97
C ASP A 322 10.99 -8.85 -11.81
N LEU A 323 10.16 -9.03 -10.78
CA LEU A 323 10.19 -8.21 -9.58
C LEU A 323 11.48 -8.42 -8.78
N GLY A 324 12.03 -9.64 -8.80
CA GLY A 324 13.32 -9.94 -8.19
C GLY A 324 14.48 -9.15 -8.78
N ALA A 325 14.39 -8.74 -10.05
CA ALA A 325 15.36 -7.86 -10.70
C ALA A 325 14.99 -6.37 -10.65
N LEU A 326 13.70 -6.03 -10.57
CA LEU A 326 13.22 -4.64 -10.57
C LEU A 326 13.29 -3.97 -9.20
N LEU A 327 13.04 -4.72 -8.13
CA LEU A 327 13.06 -4.21 -6.77
C LEU A 327 14.40 -4.53 -6.10
N PRO A 328 15.00 -3.58 -5.36
CA PRO A 328 16.22 -3.83 -4.62
C PRO A 328 15.96 -4.77 -3.42
N PRO A 329 16.99 -5.48 -2.91
CA PRO A 329 16.83 -6.47 -1.84
C PRO A 329 16.08 -5.98 -0.60
N GLU A 330 16.31 -4.74 -0.20
CA GLU A 330 15.66 -4.08 0.95
C GLU A 330 14.14 -3.90 0.77
N LEU A 331 13.64 -3.90 -0.47
CA LEU A 331 12.22 -3.78 -0.79
C LEU A 331 11.58 -5.11 -1.21
N MET A 332 12.26 -6.25 -1.10
CA MET A 332 11.69 -7.56 -1.43
C MET A 332 10.44 -7.91 -0.61
N SER A 333 10.28 -7.29 0.57
CA SER A 333 9.05 -7.46 1.34
C SER A 333 7.82 -6.79 0.69
N LEU A 334 8.00 -5.87 -0.26
CA LEU A 334 6.94 -5.21 -1.02
C LEU A 334 6.56 -5.93 -2.31
N THR A 335 7.19 -7.08 -2.63
CA THR A 335 6.88 -7.84 -3.84
C THR A 335 5.41 -8.25 -3.91
N SER A 336 4.79 -8.64 -2.79
CA SER A 336 3.36 -8.99 -2.76
C SER A 336 2.48 -7.79 -3.11
N GLU A 337 2.76 -6.61 -2.55
CA GLU A 337 2.04 -5.37 -2.88
C GLU A 337 2.18 -5.01 -4.36
N MET A 338 3.40 -5.06 -4.91
CA MET A 338 3.64 -4.81 -6.34
C MET A 338 2.89 -5.81 -7.22
N THR A 339 2.83 -7.08 -6.82
CA THR A 339 2.09 -8.14 -7.53
C THR A 339 0.60 -7.83 -7.56
N LEU A 340 0.04 -7.42 -6.42
CA LEU A 340 -1.36 -7.00 -6.33
C LEU A 340 -1.63 -5.82 -7.27
N ARG A 341 -0.79 -4.78 -7.26
CA ARG A 341 -0.93 -3.62 -8.17
C ARG A 341 -0.87 -4.01 -9.64
N VAL A 342 -0.03 -4.99 -9.99
CA VAL A 342 0.06 -5.56 -11.34
C VAL A 342 -1.25 -6.26 -11.72
N ILE A 343 -1.78 -7.12 -10.85
CA ILE A 343 -3.02 -7.87 -11.12
C ILE A 343 -4.20 -6.90 -11.21
N GLU A 344 -4.36 -5.99 -10.25
CA GLU A 344 -5.45 -5.00 -10.21
C GLU A 344 -5.54 -4.17 -11.51
N ASN A 345 -4.41 -3.81 -12.12
CA ASN A 345 -4.36 -2.86 -13.22
C ASN A 345 -4.15 -3.50 -14.60
N LEU A 346 -3.58 -4.71 -14.67
CA LEU A 346 -3.28 -5.40 -15.93
C LEU A 346 -4.06 -6.70 -16.10
N ALA A 347 -4.62 -7.27 -15.04
CA ALA A 347 -5.20 -8.62 -15.06
C ALA A 347 -6.36 -8.80 -14.03
N PRO A 348 -7.34 -7.87 -13.97
CA PRO A 348 -8.34 -7.85 -12.88
C PRO A 348 -9.26 -9.07 -12.85
N ASP A 349 -9.44 -9.76 -13.99
CA ASP A 349 -10.29 -10.94 -14.12
C ASP A 349 -9.47 -12.21 -14.42
N ALA A 350 -8.15 -12.16 -14.23
CA ALA A 350 -7.28 -13.26 -14.63
C ALA A 350 -7.39 -14.45 -13.68
N ARG A 351 -7.16 -15.64 -14.24
CA ARG A 351 -6.81 -16.83 -13.47
C ARG A 351 -5.40 -16.69 -12.94
N VAL A 352 -5.19 -17.05 -11.68
CA VAL A 352 -3.90 -16.90 -11.01
C VAL A 352 -3.30 -18.27 -10.76
N PHE A 353 -2.14 -18.52 -11.35
CA PHE A 353 -1.41 -19.78 -11.23
C PHE A 353 -0.27 -19.64 -10.23
N LEU A 354 -0.21 -20.54 -9.26
CA LEU A 354 0.74 -20.52 -8.15
C LEU A 354 1.56 -21.81 -8.11
N LYS A 355 2.78 -21.73 -7.60
CA LYS A 355 3.59 -22.87 -7.14
C LYS A 355 4.06 -22.58 -5.71
N PHE A 356 4.28 -23.60 -4.90
CA PHE A 356 4.96 -23.44 -3.62
C PHE A 356 6.32 -22.77 -3.77
N CYS A 357 6.47 -21.62 -3.13
CA CYS A 357 7.73 -20.93 -2.90
C CYS A 357 7.52 -19.84 -1.83
N PRO A 358 8.58 -19.28 -1.24
CA PRO A 358 8.42 -18.24 -0.22
C PRO A 358 7.68 -17.00 -0.72
N TYR A 359 7.76 -16.69 -2.02
CA TYR A 359 7.00 -15.59 -2.61
C TYR A 359 5.49 -15.83 -2.61
N SER A 360 5.03 -17.00 -3.09
CA SER A 360 3.62 -17.37 -3.07
C SER A 360 3.10 -17.52 -1.63
N GLU A 361 3.92 -18.07 -0.73
CA GLU A 361 3.59 -18.20 0.69
C GLU A 361 3.34 -16.83 1.33
N GLN A 362 4.25 -15.87 1.13
CA GLN A 362 4.10 -14.52 1.65
C GLN A 362 2.84 -13.84 1.09
N LEU A 363 2.59 -13.97 -0.22
CA LEU A 363 1.43 -13.36 -0.86
C LEU A 363 0.11 -13.93 -0.32
N MET A 364 0.00 -15.25 -0.17
CA MET A 364 -1.20 -15.88 0.36
C MET A 364 -1.42 -15.54 1.84
N THR A 365 -0.34 -15.50 2.62
CA THR A 365 -0.40 -15.19 4.06
C THR A 365 -0.84 -13.75 4.31
N ASP A 366 -0.24 -12.79 3.60
CA ASP A 366 -0.52 -11.37 3.82
C ASP A 366 -1.79 -10.90 3.11
N HIS A 367 -2.07 -11.48 1.94
CA HIS A 367 -3.04 -10.94 0.99
C HIS A 367 -3.93 -12.01 0.34
N GLY A 368 -4.07 -13.22 0.89
CA GLY A 368 -4.89 -14.28 0.28
C GLY A 368 -6.35 -13.86 0.00
N ALA A 369 -6.92 -12.96 0.80
CA ALA A 369 -8.25 -12.38 0.57
C ALA A 369 -8.38 -11.62 -0.77
N PHE A 370 -7.26 -11.11 -1.31
CA PHE A 370 -7.22 -10.49 -2.63
C PHE A 370 -7.54 -11.48 -3.75
N LEU A 371 -7.15 -12.75 -3.60
CA LEU A 371 -7.33 -13.78 -4.63
C LEU A 371 -8.70 -14.45 -4.59
N ALA A 372 -9.51 -14.22 -3.56
CA ALA A 372 -10.84 -14.82 -3.44
C ALA A 372 -11.80 -14.60 -4.65
N PRO A 373 -11.78 -13.48 -5.39
CA PRO A 373 -12.59 -13.32 -6.59
C PRO A 373 -11.96 -13.91 -7.86
N HIS A 374 -10.71 -14.39 -7.80
CA HIS A 374 -10.00 -14.99 -8.93
C HIS A 374 -10.08 -16.51 -8.88
N GLU A 375 -10.04 -17.17 -10.04
CA GLU A 375 -9.79 -18.60 -10.10
C GLU A 375 -8.30 -18.86 -9.83
N VAL A 376 -7.99 -19.53 -8.73
CA VAL A 376 -6.63 -19.85 -8.30
C VAL A 376 -6.30 -21.30 -8.64
N VAL A 377 -5.29 -21.48 -9.49
CA VAL A 377 -4.80 -22.79 -9.92
C VAL A 377 -3.43 -23.05 -9.33
N TYR A 378 -3.26 -24.19 -8.66
CA TYR A 378 -2.02 -24.54 -7.99
C TYR A 378 -1.26 -25.65 -8.72
N PHE A 379 0.02 -25.44 -8.98
CA PHE A 379 0.92 -26.49 -9.48
C PHE A 379 1.50 -27.31 -8.32
N TYR A 380 1.11 -28.58 -8.24
CA TYR A 380 1.58 -29.54 -7.25
C TYR A 380 2.50 -30.58 -7.89
N PHE A 381 3.71 -30.72 -7.37
CA PHE A 381 4.71 -31.68 -7.85
C PHE A 381 5.13 -32.64 -6.73
N CYS A 382 6.28 -33.30 -6.86
CA CYS A 382 6.79 -34.18 -5.81
C CYS A 382 7.20 -33.41 -4.54
N SER A 383 6.94 -34.00 -3.37
CA SER A 383 7.38 -33.45 -2.09
C SER A 383 8.89 -33.22 -2.05
N SER A 384 9.29 -32.17 -1.34
CA SER A 384 10.68 -31.93 -1.00
C SER A 384 11.11 -32.86 0.14
N PHE A 385 12.35 -33.35 0.09
CA PHE A 385 12.93 -34.21 1.14
C PHE A 385 14.26 -33.62 1.59
N HIS A 386 14.54 -33.70 2.89
CA HIS A 386 15.85 -33.40 3.45
C HIS A 386 16.43 -34.63 4.14
N VAL A 387 17.74 -34.77 4.08
CA VAL A 387 18.47 -35.89 4.71
C VAL A 387 19.09 -35.39 5.99
N PHE A 388 18.74 -36.01 7.11
CA PHE A 388 19.35 -35.76 8.41
C PHE A 388 19.74 -37.10 9.06
N GLU A 389 21.00 -37.23 9.45
CA GLU A 389 21.56 -38.47 10.03
C GLU A 389 21.28 -39.74 9.21
N GLY A 390 21.37 -39.64 7.88
CA GLY A 390 21.15 -40.77 6.97
C GLY A 390 19.69 -41.20 6.82
N ARG A 391 18.74 -40.44 7.39
CA ARG A 391 17.30 -40.65 7.24
C ARG A 391 16.70 -39.56 6.36
N MET A 392 15.78 -39.96 5.50
CA MET A 392 14.99 -39.02 4.69
C MET A 392 13.79 -38.54 5.50
N TYR A 393 13.61 -37.23 5.54
CA TYR A 393 12.45 -36.56 6.11
C TYR A 393 11.74 -35.80 4.99
N GLU A 394 10.43 -36.01 4.88
CA GLU A 394 9.60 -35.22 3.99
C GLU A 394 9.41 -33.82 4.57
N ASP A 395 9.52 -32.79 3.73
CA ASP A 395 9.16 -31.43 4.09
C ASP A 395 7.64 -31.26 4.00
N GLY A 396 7.02 -30.98 5.15
CA GLY A 396 5.58 -30.81 5.27
C GLY A 396 5.07 -29.40 4.93
N ALA A 397 5.94 -28.44 4.62
CA ALA A 397 5.57 -27.04 4.45
C ALA A 397 4.55 -26.83 3.31
N GLU A 398 4.78 -27.45 2.15
CA GLU A 398 3.85 -27.35 1.01
C GLU A 398 2.46 -27.93 1.36
N LEU A 399 2.42 -29.07 2.06
CA LEU A 399 1.17 -29.68 2.49
C LEU A 399 0.42 -28.79 3.49
N GLN A 400 1.15 -28.17 4.43
CA GLN A 400 0.56 -27.24 5.38
C GLN A 400 -0.01 -26.03 4.66
N PHE A 401 0.76 -25.41 3.75
CA PHE A 401 0.31 -24.31 2.91
C PHE A 401 -0.98 -24.66 2.15
N MET A 402 -1.04 -25.85 1.55
CA MET A 402 -2.22 -26.33 0.82
C MET A 402 -3.42 -26.53 1.74
N ARG A 403 -3.22 -26.99 2.98
CA ARG A 403 -4.31 -27.15 3.97
C ARG A 403 -4.85 -25.81 4.42
N GLU A 404 -3.98 -24.84 4.70
CA GLU A 404 -4.34 -23.51 5.17
C GLU A 404 -5.09 -22.72 4.10
N ASN A 405 -4.71 -22.88 2.83
CA ASN A 405 -5.29 -22.14 1.70
C ASN A 405 -6.36 -22.91 0.91
N ARG A 406 -6.88 -24.01 1.45
CA ARG A 406 -7.85 -24.90 0.77
C ARG A 406 -9.15 -24.24 0.31
N SER A 407 -9.53 -23.11 0.91
CA SER A 407 -10.72 -22.35 0.51
C SER A 407 -10.43 -21.28 -0.55
N LEU A 408 -9.15 -21.04 -0.84
CA LEU A 408 -8.70 -20.05 -1.81
C LEU A 408 -8.13 -20.71 -3.08
N ILE A 409 -7.75 -21.98 -3.03
CA ILE A 409 -7.24 -22.74 -4.18
C ILE A 409 -8.39 -23.51 -4.81
N ASP A 410 -8.77 -23.13 -6.03
CA ASP A 410 -9.89 -23.73 -6.75
C ASP A 410 -9.53 -25.04 -7.43
N HIS A 411 -8.32 -25.13 -7.99
CA HIS A 411 -7.90 -26.30 -8.77
C HIS A 411 -6.42 -26.62 -8.59
N VAL A 412 -6.08 -27.91 -8.61
CA VAL A 412 -4.70 -28.39 -8.47
C VAL A 412 -4.27 -29.18 -9.69
N ILE A 413 -3.14 -28.82 -10.28
CA ILE A 413 -2.57 -29.48 -11.45
C ILE A 413 -1.21 -30.09 -11.14
N SER A 414 -0.95 -31.26 -11.70
CA SER A 414 0.32 -31.97 -11.54
C SER A 414 0.76 -32.61 -12.85
N ASP A 415 2.06 -32.87 -12.96
CA ASP A 415 2.65 -33.65 -14.05
C ASP A 415 2.45 -35.16 -13.90
N HIS A 416 1.93 -35.61 -12.74
CA HIS A 416 1.74 -37.03 -12.48
C HIS A 416 0.53 -37.32 -11.58
N GLN A 417 -0.34 -38.25 -12.01
CA GLN A 417 -1.59 -38.60 -11.29
C GLN A 417 -1.34 -39.06 -9.85
N ARG A 418 -0.28 -39.85 -9.62
CA ARG A 418 0.10 -40.32 -8.28
C ARG A 418 0.29 -39.19 -7.25
N ASN A 419 0.87 -38.05 -7.66
CA ASN A 419 1.04 -36.92 -6.75
C ASN A 419 -0.33 -36.39 -6.29
N LEU A 420 -1.29 -36.32 -7.21
CA LEU A 420 -2.65 -35.87 -6.92
C LEU A 420 -3.41 -36.86 -6.03
N ASP A 421 -3.24 -38.16 -6.26
CA ASP A 421 -3.85 -39.20 -5.42
C ASP A 421 -3.34 -39.09 -3.97
N GLU A 422 -2.01 -38.96 -3.80
CA GLU A 422 -1.37 -38.77 -2.50
C GLU A 422 -1.81 -37.45 -1.82
N LEU A 423 -1.97 -36.37 -2.59
CA LEU A 423 -2.51 -35.10 -2.09
C LEU A 423 -3.95 -35.24 -1.60
N VAL A 424 -4.83 -35.87 -2.39
CA VAL A 424 -6.25 -36.05 -2.05
C VAL A 424 -6.42 -36.94 -0.82
N ASP A 425 -5.55 -37.94 -0.64
CA ASP A 425 -5.56 -38.77 0.57
C ASP A 425 -5.17 -37.95 1.81
N ARG A 426 -4.21 -37.03 1.68
CA ARG A 426 -3.69 -36.21 2.80
C ARG A 426 -4.50 -34.95 3.05
N VAL A 427 -5.21 -34.45 2.04
CA VAL A 427 -6.04 -33.23 2.04
C VAL A 427 -7.31 -33.48 1.20
N PRO A 428 -8.31 -34.19 1.76
CA PRO A 428 -9.50 -34.62 1.00
C PRO A 428 -10.34 -33.51 0.37
N SER A 429 -10.16 -32.25 0.77
CA SER A 429 -10.89 -31.11 0.20
C SER A 429 -10.60 -30.88 -1.28
N TYR A 430 -9.47 -31.37 -1.82
CA TYR A 430 -9.15 -31.24 -3.25
C TYR A 430 -9.74 -32.35 -4.13
N ARG A 431 -10.51 -33.28 -3.55
CA ARG A 431 -11.12 -34.37 -4.32
C ARG A 431 -12.07 -33.83 -5.39
N GLY A 432 -11.80 -34.18 -6.64
CA GLY A 432 -12.59 -33.72 -7.80
C GLY A 432 -12.21 -32.31 -8.28
N HIS A 433 -11.17 -31.71 -7.73
CA HIS A 433 -10.63 -30.40 -8.10
C HIS A 433 -9.15 -30.53 -8.49
N THR A 434 -8.80 -31.66 -9.09
CA THR A 434 -7.42 -32.01 -9.47
C THR A 434 -7.37 -32.44 -10.94
N THR A 435 -6.25 -32.19 -11.62
CA THR A 435 -6.03 -32.67 -13.00
C THR A 435 -4.56 -32.98 -13.24
N ALA A 436 -4.27 -34.20 -13.72
CA ALA A 436 -2.95 -34.54 -14.25
C ALA A 436 -2.88 -34.17 -15.74
N LEU A 437 -1.80 -33.52 -16.16
CA LEU A 437 -1.62 -32.99 -17.51
C LEU A 437 -0.33 -33.48 -18.19
#